data_AF-A0A8J1UTL8-F1
#
_entry.id   AF-A0A8J1UTL8-F1
#
_cell.length_a   1.000
_cell.length_b   1.000
_cell.length_c   1.000
_cell.angle_alpha   90.00
_cell.angle_beta   90.00
_cell.angle_gamma   90.00
#
_symmetry.space_group_name_H-M   'P 1'
#
loop_
_entity.id
_entity.type
_entity.pdbx_description
1 polymer ?
#
loop_
_entity_poly.entity_id
_entity_poly.type
_entity_poly.pdbx_seq_one_letter_code
_entity_poly.pdbx_strand_id
1 'polypeptide(L)'
;MAWKKVLAGTAIISFLLAGIYVMYFQHGSPEDILAANRRSTLRKTHSVKDNMKRLHVEYGKNESDEDFDDSEEYDDEEDETDIVKSSQLLWDRWIEKNNHVSIGEIYDKCEGDDRVTIGRVILIQDKVKGGVASVTYVNHTWDHVIDDGEVLIDVKYNNKNLYNNKWELCTIDEDEEERIVFCPIKSNEKHYVKQMKIPNYLPKGRYQAKVWLLDQEEVNVACGFADFTI
;
A
#
# COMPACT_ATOMS: atom_id res chain seq x y z
N MET A 1 37.18 -44.78 11.40
CA MET A 1 35.74 -44.83 11.76
C MET A 1 35.16 -43.47 12.15
N ALA A 2 35.90 -42.58 12.83
CA ALA A 2 35.41 -41.26 13.24
C ALA A 2 34.87 -40.38 12.08
N TRP A 3 35.55 -40.35 10.93
CA TRP A 3 35.14 -39.55 9.77
C TRP A 3 33.72 -39.87 9.24
N LYS A 4 33.26 -41.13 9.40
CA LYS A 4 31.96 -41.57 8.85
C LYS A 4 30.83 -41.01 9.70
N LYS A 5 31.04 -40.93 11.01
CA LYS A 5 30.11 -40.32 11.97
C LYS A 5 30.03 -38.80 11.76
N VAL A 6 31.18 -38.15 11.49
CA VAL A 6 31.22 -36.72 11.18
C VAL A 6 30.47 -36.43 9.88
N LEU A 7 30.76 -37.17 8.79
CA LEU A 7 30.07 -37.01 7.50
C LEU A 7 28.55 -37.25 7.61
N ALA A 8 28.13 -38.29 8.34
CA ALA A 8 26.72 -38.55 8.58
C ALA A 8 26.06 -37.41 9.37
N GLY A 9 26.73 -36.89 10.42
CA GLY A 9 26.24 -35.76 11.20
C GLY A 9 26.09 -34.49 10.36
N THR A 10 27.10 -34.15 9.55
CA THR A 10 27.03 -32.98 8.66
C THR A 10 25.93 -33.12 7.62
N ALA A 11 25.74 -34.31 7.04
CA ALA A 11 24.68 -34.54 6.07
C ALA A 11 23.29 -34.34 6.69
N ILE A 12 23.05 -34.88 7.90
CA ILE A 12 21.77 -34.71 8.61
C ILE A 12 21.49 -33.23 8.89
N ILE A 13 22.48 -32.48 9.37
CA ILE A 13 22.32 -31.03 9.62
C ILE A 13 21.99 -30.29 8.32
N SER A 14 22.71 -30.58 7.22
CA SER A 14 22.44 -29.96 5.93
C SER A 14 21.04 -30.28 5.41
N PHE A 15 20.55 -31.51 5.56
CA PHE A 15 19.18 -31.88 5.19
C PHE A 15 18.12 -31.18 6.05
N LEU A 16 18.36 -31.03 7.36
CA LEU A 16 17.46 -30.28 8.25
C LEU A 16 17.41 -28.80 7.87
N LEU A 17 18.56 -28.17 7.61
CA LEU A 17 18.63 -26.78 7.15
C LEU A 17 17.94 -26.60 5.80
N ALA A 18 18.15 -27.52 4.84
CA ALA A 18 17.46 -27.51 3.56
C ALA A 18 15.95 -27.68 3.72
N GLY A 19 15.49 -28.57 4.61
CA GLY A 19 14.07 -28.76 4.91
C GLY A 19 13.42 -27.52 5.50
N ILE A 20 14.08 -26.86 6.47
CA ILE A 20 13.63 -25.58 7.03
C ILE A 20 13.60 -24.51 5.95
N TYR A 21 14.63 -24.43 5.10
CA TYR A 21 14.69 -23.48 4.00
C TYR A 21 13.50 -23.66 3.06
N VAL A 22 13.26 -24.87 2.58
CA VAL A 22 12.13 -25.15 1.68
C VAL A 22 10.79 -24.84 2.36
N MET A 23 10.62 -25.19 3.64
CA MET A 23 9.38 -24.95 4.38
C MET A 23 9.03 -23.45 4.50
N TYR A 24 10.02 -22.60 4.77
CA TYR A 24 9.80 -21.16 5.01
C TYR A 24 9.86 -20.32 3.72
N PHE A 25 10.76 -20.66 2.79
CA PHE A 25 11.10 -19.83 1.64
C PHE A 25 10.45 -20.30 0.33
N GLN A 26 9.87 -21.51 0.28
CA GLN A 26 9.03 -21.91 -0.84
C GLN A 26 7.62 -21.35 -0.63
N HIS A 27 7.41 -20.10 -1.05
CA HIS A 27 6.09 -19.47 -1.05
C HIS A 27 5.14 -20.13 -2.07
N GLY A 28 3.84 -19.90 -1.90
CA GLY A 28 2.82 -20.39 -2.84
C GLY A 28 2.98 -19.80 -4.23
N SER A 29 2.15 -20.23 -5.17
CA SER A 29 2.14 -19.60 -6.49
C SER A 29 1.69 -18.13 -6.37
N PRO A 30 1.99 -17.26 -7.35
CA PRO A 30 1.51 -15.88 -7.33
C PRO A 30 -0.01 -15.76 -7.14
N GLU A 31 -0.76 -16.72 -7.69
CA GLU A 31 -2.22 -16.82 -7.54
C GLU A 31 -2.63 -17.06 -6.08
N ASP A 32 -1.91 -17.95 -5.37
CA ASP A 32 -2.16 -18.20 -3.95
C ASP A 32 -1.90 -16.94 -3.10
N ILE A 33 -0.81 -16.23 -3.37
CA ILE A 33 -0.45 -14.99 -2.67
C ILE A 33 -1.53 -13.92 -2.94
N LEU A 34 -1.92 -13.72 -4.20
CA LEU A 34 -2.99 -12.78 -4.56
C LEU A 34 -4.32 -13.17 -3.88
N ALA A 35 -4.67 -14.46 -3.84
CA ALA A 35 -5.88 -14.95 -3.19
C ALA A 35 -5.86 -14.76 -1.67
N ALA A 36 -4.72 -14.96 -1.00
CA ALA A 36 -4.56 -14.72 0.42
C ALA A 36 -4.82 -13.24 0.77
N ASN A 37 -4.30 -12.32 -0.05
CA ASN A 37 -4.47 -10.88 0.17
C ASN A 37 -5.88 -10.39 -0.15
N ARG A 38 -6.55 -10.90 -1.21
CA ARG A 38 -7.96 -10.59 -1.50
C ARG A 38 -8.89 -10.85 -0.30
N ARG A 39 -8.67 -11.95 0.42
CA ARG A 39 -9.47 -12.30 1.61
C ARG A 39 -9.29 -11.31 2.75
N SER A 40 -8.08 -10.77 2.89
CA SER A 40 -7.76 -9.79 3.94
C SER A 40 -8.44 -8.44 3.68
N THR A 41 -8.50 -8.01 2.41
CA THR A 41 -9.20 -6.80 1.98
C THR A 41 -10.70 -6.92 2.24
N LEU A 42 -11.32 -8.03 1.83
CA LEU A 42 -12.76 -8.27 2.05
C LEU A 42 -13.15 -8.21 3.53
N ARG A 43 -12.31 -8.75 4.43
CA ARG A 43 -12.56 -8.67 5.89
C ARG A 43 -12.56 -7.23 6.41
N LYS A 44 -11.67 -6.38 5.90
CA LYS A 44 -11.65 -4.94 6.26
C LYS A 44 -12.91 -4.25 5.74
N THR A 45 -13.31 -4.49 4.50
CA THR A 45 -14.53 -3.90 3.91
C THR A 45 -15.81 -4.34 4.62
N HIS A 46 -15.90 -5.61 5.06
CA HIS A 46 -17.05 -6.09 5.83
C HIS A 46 -17.13 -5.46 7.22
N SER A 47 -15.99 -5.27 7.90
CA SER A 47 -15.95 -4.56 9.19
C SER A 47 -16.40 -3.10 9.07
N VAL A 48 -16.13 -2.45 7.93
CA VAL A 48 -16.62 -1.09 7.66
C VAL A 48 -18.12 -1.11 7.34
N LYS A 49 -18.59 -2.05 6.50
CA LYS A 49 -20.02 -2.16 6.15
C LYS A 49 -20.93 -2.50 7.33
N ASP A 50 -20.51 -3.34 8.27
CA ASP A 50 -21.30 -3.64 9.47
C ASP A 50 -21.32 -2.46 10.47
N ASN A 51 -20.31 -1.59 10.46
CA ASN A 51 -20.32 -0.33 11.20
C ASN A 51 -21.06 0.80 10.46
N MET A 52 -21.16 0.74 9.13
CA MET A 52 -21.94 1.66 8.29
C MET A 52 -23.46 1.43 8.39
N LYS A 53 -23.91 0.26 8.89
CA LYS A 53 -25.33 -0.05 9.12
C LYS A 53 -26.03 0.84 10.16
N ARG A 54 -25.36 1.86 10.70
CA ARG A 54 -25.94 2.85 11.62
C ARG A 54 -25.89 4.31 11.15
N LEU A 55 -25.48 4.58 9.91
CA LEU A 55 -25.83 5.84 9.26
C LEU A 55 -27.16 5.65 8.52
N HIS A 56 -28.24 5.70 9.30
CA HIS A 56 -29.55 6.06 8.75
C HIS A 56 -29.45 7.53 8.33
N VAL A 57 -28.94 7.78 7.14
CA VAL A 57 -29.34 8.97 6.40
C VAL A 57 -30.67 8.58 5.77
N GLU A 58 -31.76 8.94 6.43
CA GLU A 58 -33.07 9.02 5.77
C GLU A 58 -32.96 10.08 4.68
N TYR A 59 -32.51 9.69 3.50
CA TYR A 59 -32.85 10.43 2.30
C TYR A 59 -34.34 10.24 2.10
N GLY A 60 -35.08 11.31 2.37
CA GLY A 60 -36.52 11.40 2.26
C GLY A 60 -36.98 10.83 0.93
N LYS A 61 -37.70 9.71 1.03
CA LYS A 61 -38.51 9.16 -0.03
C LYS A 61 -39.66 10.14 -0.24
N ASN A 62 -39.66 10.88 -1.34
CA ASN A 62 -40.89 11.36 -1.95
C ASN A 62 -40.83 11.07 -3.45
N GLU A 63 -41.77 10.23 -3.86
CA GLU A 63 -42.14 9.93 -5.23
C GLU A 63 -42.76 11.18 -5.85
N SER A 64 -42.14 11.72 -6.89
CA SER A 64 -42.84 12.30 -8.03
C SER A 64 -41.82 12.60 -9.13
N ASP A 65 -41.96 11.89 -10.25
CA ASP A 65 -41.45 12.29 -11.55
C ASP A 65 -41.88 13.74 -11.82
N GLU A 66 -40.94 14.66 -12.03
CA GLU A 66 -41.13 15.88 -12.82
C GLU A 66 -39.76 16.55 -13.10
N ASP A 67 -39.44 16.58 -14.40
CA ASP A 67 -38.57 17.49 -15.16
C ASP A 67 -37.33 18.11 -14.50
N PHE A 68 -36.19 17.60 -14.95
CA PHE A 68 -34.82 18.05 -14.68
C PHE A 68 -34.57 19.39 -15.40
N ASP A 69 -34.69 20.51 -14.67
CA ASP A 69 -34.25 21.84 -15.12
C ASP A 69 -32.86 22.13 -14.52
N ASP A 70 -31.87 22.20 -15.40
CA ASP A 70 -30.47 22.55 -15.15
C ASP A 70 -30.37 24.05 -14.83
N SER A 71 -30.31 24.43 -13.54
CA SER A 71 -29.54 25.59 -13.06
C SER A 71 -29.78 25.86 -11.57
N GLU A 72 -29.13 25.10 -10.71
CA GLU A 72 -28.80 25.62 -9.38
C GLU A 72 -27.27 25.57 -9.20
N GLU A 73 -26.70 26.76 -9.24
CA GLU A 73 -25.34 27.10 -8.84
C GLU A 73 -25.27 26.91 -7.31
N TYR A 74 -24.94 25.68 -6.90
CA TYR A 74 -24.62 25.37 -5.52
C TYR A 74 -23.20 25.87 -5.23
N ASP A 75 -23.10 26.97 -4.48
CA ASP A 75 -21.95 27.27 -3.63
C ASP A 75 -21.93 26.21 -2.51
N ASP A 76 -21.54 24.99 -2.85
CA ASP A 76 -21.27 23.93 -1.88
C ASP A 76 -19.86 24.17 -1.34
N GLU A 77 -19.78 24.80 -0.16
CA GLU A 77 -18.63 24.61 0.73
C GLU A 77 -18.57 23.11 1.06
N GLU A 78 -17.90 22.33 0.22
CA GLU A 78 -17.68 20.90 0.44
C GLU A 78 -17.06 20.72 1.84
N ASP A 79 -17.83 20.14 2.76
CA ASP A 79 -17.36 19.78 4.09
C ASP A 79 -16.12 18.88 3.92
N GLU A 80 -15.03 19.15 4.68
CA GLU A 80 -13.79 18.37 4.64
C GLU A 80 -14.06 16.86 4.79
N THR A 81 -15.10 16.49 5.53
CA THR A 81 -15.51 15.09 5.71
C THR A 81 -16.05 14.44 4.45
N ASP A 82 -16.59 15.21 3.51
CA ASP A 82 -17.11 14.73 2.23
C ASP A 82 -15.99 14.57 1.20
N ILE A 83 -14.98 15.45 1.22
CA ILE A 83 -13.76 15.32 0.40
C ILE A 83 -12.99 14.03 0.76
N VAL A 84 -12.82 13.75 2.04
CA VAL A 84 -12.13 12.54 2.52
C VAL A 84 -12.84 11.26 2.06
N LYS A 85 -14.16 11.20 2.24
CA LYS A 85 -14.98 10.07 1.82
C LYS A 85 -14.98 9.92 0.29
N SER A 86 -15.10 11.03 -0.44
CA SER A 86 -15.17 11.00 -1.91
C SER A 86 -13.87 10.45 -2.49
N SER A 87 -12.73 10.91 -2.00
CA SER A 87 -11.40 10.42 -2.40
C SER A 87 -11.24 8.91 -2.17
N GLN A 88 -11.58 8.43 -0.97
CA GLN A 88 -11.51 6.99 -0.66
C GLN A 88 -12.42 6.17 -1.59
N LEU A 89 -13.65 6.63 -1.84
CA LEU A 89 -14.61 5.95 -2.71
C LEU A 89 -14.15 5.89 -4.16
N LEU A 90 -13.47 6.93 -4.67
CA LEU A 90 -12.93 6.95 -6.03
C LEU A 90 -11.84 5.88 -6.20
N TRP A 91 -10.92 5.79 -5.23
CA TRP A 91 -9.90 4.75 -5.24
C TRP A 91 -10.48 3.35 -5.11
N ASP A 92 -11.47 3.15 -4.25
CA ASP A 92 -12.13 1.85 -4.08
C ASP A 92 -12.84 1.39 -5.36
N ARG A 93 -13.58 2.30 -6.02
CA ARG A 93 -14.19 2.01 -7.33
C ARG A 93 -13.14 1.66 -8.39
N TRP A 94 -12.01 2.37 -8.40
CA TRP A 94 -10.92 2.08 -9.32
C TRP A 94 -10.31 0.70 -9.06
N ILE A 95 -10.09 0.32 -7.80
CA ILE A 95 -9.60 -1.02 -7.42
C ILE A 95 -10.57 -2.11 -7.86
N GLU A 96 -11.87 -1.93 -7.58
CA GLU A 96 -12.91 -2.90 -7.91
C GLU A 96 -13.07 -3.06 -9.44
N LYS A 97 -13.19 -1.95 -10.16
CA LYS A 97 -13.32 -1.93 -11.63
C LYS A 97 -12.18 -2.66 -12.33
N ASN A 98 -10.96 -2.58 -11.80
CA ASN A 98 -9.78 -3.21 -12.38
C ASN A 98 -9.45 -4.58 -11.77
N ASN A 99 -10.27 -5.10 -10.84
CA ASN A 99 -10.05 -6.38 -10.14
C ASN A 99 -8.65 -6.46 -9.50
N HIS A 100 -8.17 -5.33 -8.97
CA HIS A 100 -6.88 -5.22 -8.31
C HIS A 100 -6.91 -5.77 -6.88
N VAL A 101 -5.76 -6.24 -6.41
CA VAL A 101 -5.58 -6.67 -5.02
C VAL A 101 -4.91 -5.54 -4.27
N SER A 102 -5.70 -4.68 -3.63
CA SER A 102 -5.14 -3.61 -2.78
C SER A 102 -4.54 -4.20 -1.50
N ILE A 103 -3.29 -3.83 -1.24
CA ILE A 103 -2.54 -4.21 -0.04
C ILE A 103 -2.16 -2.99 0.81
N GLY A 104 -2.41 -1.78 0.32
CA GLY A 104 -2.01 -0.57 1.01
C GLY A 104 -2.63 0.70 0.46
N GLU A 105 -2.47 1.78 1.22
CA GLU A 105 -3.07 3.09 1.02
C GLU A 105 -2.02 4.16 1.32
N ILE A 106 -2.11 5.29 0.63
CA ILE A 106 -1.25 6.45 0.83
C ILE A 106 -2.14 7.66 1.12
N TYR A 107 -1.76 8.43 2.11
CA TYR A 107 -2.47 9.60 2.61
C TYR A 107 -1.60 10.85 2.50
N ASP A 108 -2.25 12.00 2.36
CA ASP A 108 -1.66 13.34 2.39
C ASP A 108 -1.12 13.75 3.76
N LYS A 109 -1.54 13.08 4.83
CA LYS A 109 -1.00 13.28 6.18
C LYS A 109 -1.05 12.01 7.03
N CYS A 110 -0.24 12.00 8.09
CA CYS A 110 -0.04 10.83 8.94
C CYS A 110 -1.13 10.63 10.00
N GLU A 111 -1.68 11.73 10.49
CA GLU A 111 -2.58 11.81 11.64
C GLU A 111 -3.79 12.68 11.28
N GLY A 112 -4.87 12.54 12.04
CA GLY A 112 -6.15 13.20 11.76
C GLY A 112 -7.17 12.26 11.11
N ASP A 113 -8.44 12.50 11.41
CA ASP A 113 -9.58 11.78 10.82
C ASP A 113 -9.95 12.34 9.42
N ASP A 114 -9.38 13.49 9.07
CA ASP A 114 -9.60 14.30 7.88
C ASP A 114 -8.51 14.08 6.79
N ARG A 115 -7.79 12.95 6.85
CA ARG A 115 -6.77 12.59 5.87
C ARG A 115 -7.37 12.13 4.55
N VAL A 116 -6.84 12.64 3.45
CA VAL A 116 -7.30 12.31 2.09
C VAL A 116 -6.45 11.16 1.53
N THR A 117 -7.10 10.20 0.88
CA THR A 117 -6.39 9.12 0.20
C THR A 117 -5.80 9.63 -1.11
N ILE A 118 -4.48 9.76 -1.18
CA ILE A 118 -3.79 10.23 -2.39
C ILE A 118 -3.20 9.08 -3.21
N GLY A 119 -3.26 7.85 -2.71
CA GLY A 119 -2.70 6.71 -3.42
C GLY A 119 -3.12 5.34 -2.92
N ARG A 120 -2.80 4.33 -3.73
CA ARG A 120 -3.05 2.91 -3.45
C ARG A 120 -1.82 2.09 -3.81
N VAL A 121 -1.57 1.07 -3.01
CA VAL A 121 -0.58 0.02 -3.30
C VAL A 121 -1.32 -1.26 -3.64
N ILE A 122 -1.07 -1.80 -4.82
CA ILE A 122 -1.69 -3.04 -5.30
C ILE A 122 -0.66 -4.14 -5.48
N LEU A 123 -1.13 -5.38 -5.49
CA LEU A 123 -0.34 -6.56 -5.79
C LEU A 123 -0.72 -7.11 -7.17
N ILE A 124 0.30 -7.37 -7.99
CA ILE A 124 0.16 -8.00 -9.30
C ILE A 124 1.09 -9.22 -9.42
N GLN A 125 0.82 -10.09 -10.40
CA GLN A 125 1.75 -11.16 -10.76
C GLN A 125 2.90 -10.61 -11.60
N ASP A 126 4.15 -10.93 -11.23
CA ASP A 126 5.31 -10.66 -12.06
C ASP A 126 5.47 -11.79 -13.09
N LYS A 127 4.96 -11.54 -14.30
CA LYS A 127 4.99 -12.53 -15.39
C LYS A 127 6.40 -12.74 -15.98
N VAL A 128 7.31 -11.79 -15.79
CA VAL A 128 8.65 -11.82 -16.39
C VAL A 128 9.60 -12.61 -15.52
N LYS A 129 9.62 -12.31 -14.22
CA LYS A 129 10.60 -12.90 -13.28
C LYS A 129 9.96 -13.89 -12.29
N GLY A 130 8.67 -14.16 -12.43
CA GLY A 130 7.88 -14.98 -11.52
C GLY A 130 7.67 -14.32 -10.14
N GLY A 131 6.70 -14.81 -9.39
CA GLY A 131 6.32 -14.24 -8.09
C GLY A 131 5.29 -13.11 -8.23
N VAL A 132 5.37 -12.15 -7.32
CA VAL A 132 4.48 -10.98 -7.27
C VAL A 132 5.28 -9.69 -7.25
N ALA A 133 4.65 -8.61 -7.69
CA ALA A 133 5.18 -7.26 -7.61
C ALA A 133 4.13 -6.35 -6.96
N SER A 134 4.59 -5.38 -6.18
CA SER A 134 3.74 -4.28 -5.73
C SER A 134 3.76 -3.17 -6.77
N VAL A 135 2.61 -2.56 -7.06
CA VAL A 135 2.52 -1.35 -7.85
C VAL A 135 1.92 -0.26 -6.98
N THR A 136 2.65 0.83 -6.82
CA THR A 136 2.23 2.01 -6.08
C THR A 136 1.71 3.05 -7.06
N TYR A 137 0.48 3.49 -6.85
CA TYR A 137 -0.15 4.59 -7.56
C TYR A 137 -0.30 5.76 -6.61
N VAL A 138 0.16 6.94 -7.03
CA VAL A 138 -0.03 8.20 -6.31
C VAL A 138 -0.60 9.22 -7.27
N ASN A 139 -1.65 9.91 -6.83
CA ASN A 139 -2.22 11.07 -7.48
C ASN A 139 -2.41 12.17 -6.45
N HIS A 140 -1.59 13.21 -6.52
CA HIS A 140 -1.58 14.28 -5.53
C HIS A 140 -1.06 15.60 -6.12
N THR A 141 -1.52 16.72 -5.55
CA THR A 141 -1.00 18.06 -5.82
C THR A 141 -0.33 18.57 -4.56
N TRP A 142 0.95 18.90 -4.64
CA TRP A 142 1.70 19.46 -3.52
C TRP A 142 1.41 20.96 -3.37
N ASP A 143 1.16 21.40 -2.13
CA ASP A 143 0.86 22.80 -1.83
C ASP A 143 2.09 23.72 -1.87
N HIS A 144 3.27 23.13 -1.68
CA HIS A 144 4.56 23.81 -1.72
C HIS A 144 5.61 22.99 -2.48
N VAL A 145 6.75 23.63 -2.75
CA VAL A 145 7.89 22.96 -3.36
C VAL A 145 8.62 22.16 -2.29
N ILE A 146 8.91 20.89 -2.59
CA ILE A 146 9.75 20.03 -1.73
C ILE A 146 11.15 20.01 -2.35
N ASP A 147 12.05 20.80 -1.76
CA ASP A 147 13.43 20.94 -2.24
C ASP A 147 14.34 19.85 -1.68
N ASP A 148 14.03 19.38 -0.47
CA ASP A 148 14.71 18.30 0.24
C ASP A 148 13.71 17.58 1.17
N GLY A 149 14.12 16.49 1.78
CA GLY A 149 13.27 15.78 2.73
C GLY A 149 13.79 14.41 3.09
N GLU A 150 13.00 13.68 3.86
CA GLU A 150 13.39 12.38 4.39
C GLU A 150 12.27 11.35 4.23
N VAL A 151 12.64 10.14 3.89
CA VAL A 151 11.74 8.98 3.86
C VAL A 151 12.09 8.07 5.02
N LEU A 152 11.15 7.89 5.94
CA LEU A 152 11.24 6.92 7.03
C LEU A 152 10.44 5.68 6.66
N ILE A 153 10.97 4.49 6.92
CA ILE A 153 10.24 3.23 6.76
C ILE A 153 10.32 2.39 8.04
N ASP A 154 9.18 1.79 8.41
CA ASP A 154 9.08 0.76 9.45
C ASP A 154 8.40 -0.47 8.86
N VAL A 155 9.09 -1.61 8.87
CA VAL A 155 8.59 -2.89 8.37
C VAL A 155 8.55 -3.91 9.50
N LYS A 156 7.40 -4.55 9.63
CA LYS A 156 7.16 -5.63 10.59
C LYS A 156 6.88 -6.95 9.87
N TYR A 157 7.43 -8.03 10.41
CA TYR A 157 7.14 -9.40 10.02
C TYR A 157 6.49 -10.14 11.19
N ASN A 158 5.27 -10.63 11.01
CA ASN A 158 4.47 -11.29 12.04
C ASN A 158 4.43 -10.48 13.36
N ASN A 159 4.16 -9.17 13.24
CA ASN A 159 4.13 -8.17 14.33
C ASN A 159 5.47 -7.92 15.05
N LYS A 160 6.58 -8.44 14.54
CA LYS A 160 7.93 -8.14 15.05
C LYS A 160 8.64 -7.18 14.11
N ASN A 161 9.41 -6.25 14.63
CA ASN A 161 10.21 -5.34 13.82
C ASN A 161 11.20 -6.15 12.99
N LEU A 162 11.13 -5.97 11.67
CA LEU A 162 12.01 -6.61 10.70
C LEU A 162 13.07 -5.64 10.22
N TYR A 163 12.64 -4.42 9.89
CA TYR A 163 13.49 -3.42 9.26
C TYR A 163 12.98 -2.02 9.59
N ASN A 164 13.89 -1.11 9.89
CA ASN A 164 13.61 0.31 10.02
C ASN A 164 14.79 1.05 9.38
N ASN A 165 14.48 2.03 8.53
CA ASN A 165 15.52 2.85 7.93
C ASN A 165 15.01 4.26 7.61
N LYS A 166 15.97 5.12 7.32
CA LYS A 166 15.80 6.52 6.97
C LYS A 166 16.67 6.83 5.75
N TRP A 167 16.11 7.49 4.75
CA TRP A 167 16.82 7.95 3.56
C TRP A 167 16.53 9.41 3.28
N GLU A 168 17.49 10.09 2.66
CA GLU A 168 17.26 11.39 2.05
C GLU A 168 16.36 11.20 0.81
N LEU A 169 15.29 11.99 0.72
CA LEU A 169 14.26 11.88 -0.32
C LEU A 169 14.87 12.00 -1.71
N CYS A 170 15.76 12.98 -1.89
CA CYS A 170 16.30 13.33 -3.19
C CYS A 170 17.27 12.29 -3.74
N THR A 171 17.86 11.46 -2.88
CA THR A 171 18.86 10.44 -3.27
C THR A 171 18.28 9.03 -3.35
N ILE A 172 17.02 8.81 -2.96
CA ILE A 172 16.45 7.47 -2.76
C ILE A 172 16.47 6.58 -4.03
N ASP A 173 16.34 7.21 -5.19
CA ASP A 173 16.26 6.54 -6.50
C ASP A 173 17.34 7.04 -7.47
N GLU A 174 18.45 7.60 -6.97
CA GLU A 174 19.50 8.17 -7.85
C GLU A 174 20.19 7.14 -8.74
N ASP A 175 20.30 5.91 -8.24
CA ASP A 175 20.95 4.79 -8.95
C ASP A 175 19.96 3.90 -9.73
N GLU A 176 18.66 4.22 -9.69
CA GLU A 176 17.61 3.42 -10.35
C GLU A 176 17.38 3.90 -11.79
N GLU A 177 17.22 2.95 -12.73
CA GLU A 177 16.94 3.27 -14.14
C GLU A 177 15.62 4.05 -14.31
N GLU A 178 14.64 3.76 -13.45
CA GLU A 178 13.31 4.39 -13.41
C GLU A 178 13.18 5.28 -12.16
N ARG A 179 13.98 6.34 -12.09
CA ARG A 179 13.88 7.37 -11.04
C ARG A 179 12.51 8.04 -11.08
N ILE A 180 11.79 8.04 -9.96
CA ILE A 180 10.49 8.72 -9.82
C ILE A 180 10.57 10.03 -9.02
N VAL A 181 11.57 10.14 -8.14
CA VAL A 181 11.76 11.34 -7.30
C VAL A 181 12.80 12.24 -7.95
N PHE A 182 12.38 13.41 -8.41
CA PHE A 182 13.27 14.46 -8.89
C PHE A 182 13.09 15.69 -8.02
N CYS A 183 14.13 16.06 -7.28
CA CYS A 183 14.16 17.30 -6.53
C CYS A 183 14.66 18.45 -7.41
N PRO A 184 14.06 19.64 -7.30
CA PRO A 184 12.92 19.96 -6.43
C PRO A 184 11.58 19.42 -6.98
N ILE A 185 10.74 18.89 -6.08
CA ILE A 185 9.37 18.46 -6.42
C ILE A 185 8.50 19.71 -6.47
N LYS A 186 8.07 20.09 -7.67
CA LYS A 186 7.23 21.27 -7.89
C LYS A 186 5.85 21.14 -7.24
N SER A 187 5.30 22.26 -6.79
CA SER A 187 3.93 22.45 -6.26
C SER A 187 2.85 22.34 -7.36
N ASN A 188 2.79 21.21 -8.03
CA ASN A 188 1.80 20.95 -9.07
C ASN A 188 1.26 19.52 -9.00
N GLU A 189 0.22 19.25 -9.79
CA GLU A 189 -0.37 17.92 -9.88
C GLU A 189 0.68 16.91 -10.35
N LYS A 190 0.78 15.80 -9.60
CA LYS A 190 1.68 14.70 -9.85
C LYS A 190 0.92 13.38 -9.93
N HIS A 191 1.28 12.59 -10.93
CA HIS A 191 0.88 11.21 -11.04
C HIS A 191 2.11 10.33 -11.10
N TYR A 192 2.22 9.40 -10.16
CA TYR A 192 3.31 8.44 -10.10
C TYR A 192 2.78 7.03 -10.11
N VAL A 193 3.43 6.19 -10.90
CA VAL A 193 3.23 4.74 -10.89
C VAL A 193 4.60 4.11 -10.77
N LYS A 194 4.85 3.38 -9.68
CA LYS A 194 6.11 2.64 -9.50
C LYS A 194 5.83 1.19 -9.22
N GLN A 195 6.43 0.32 -10.00
CA GLN A 195 6.38 -1.12 -9.77
C GLN A 195 7.66 -1.55 -9.04
N MET A 196 7.50 -2.29 -7.95
CA MET A 196 8.60 -2.89 -7.21
C MET A 196 8.43 -4.40 -7.13
N LYS A 197 9.46 -5.15 -7.50
CA LYS A 197 9.44 -6.60 -7.38
C LYS A 197 9.52 -6.99 -5.91
N ILE A 198 8.63 -7.89 -5.48
CA ILE A 198 8.73 -8.51 -4.16
C ILE A 198 9.72 -9.68 -4.26
N PRO A 199 10.78 -9.72 -3.42
CA PRO A 199 11.77 -10.78 -3.52
C PRO A 199 11.19 -12.17 -3.23
N ASN A 200 11.53 -13.15 -4.08
CA ASN A 200 11.07 -14.54 -3.94
C ASN A 200 11.69 -15.27 -2.73
N TYR A 201 12.69 -14.67 -2.07
CA TYR A 201 13.29 -15.21 -0.85
C TYR A 201 12.63 -14.67 0.42
N LEU A 202 11.50 -13.97 0.33
CA LEU A 202 10.78 -13.58 1.54
C LEU A 202 10.08 -14.80 2.16
N PRO A 203 10.24 -15.05 3.47
CA PRO A 203 9.55 -16.15 4.13
C PRO A 203 8.03 -15.92 4.18
N LYS A 204 7.27 -17.00 4.24
CA LYS A 204 5.81 -16.94 4.45
C LYS A 204 5.47 -16.19 5.73
N GLY A 205 4.37 -15.43 5.71
CA GLY A 205 3.88 -14.68 6.86
C GLY A 205 3.28 -13.33 6.50
N ARG A 206 2.95 -12.56 7.54
CA ARG A 206 2.34 -11.23 7.40
C ARG A 206 3.41 -10.15 7.47
N TYR A 207 3.41 -9.27 6.49
CA TYR A 207 4.27 -8.11 6.39
C TYR A 207 3.44 -6.84 6.52
N GLN A 208 3.90 -5.92 7.34
CA GLN A 208 3.30 -4.60 7.49
C GLN A 208 4.38 -3.56 7.27
N ALA A 209 4.14 -2.61 6.38
CA ALA A 209 5.05 -1.50 6.13
C ALA A 209 4.33 -0.19 6.44
N LYS A 210 5.03 0.71 7.11
CA LYS A 210 4.65 2.11 7.27
C LYS A 210 5.76 2.96 6.70
N VAL A 211 5.38 3.98 5.95
CA VAL A 211 6.31 4.94 5.35
C VAL A 211 5.84 6.33 5.72
N TRP A 212 6.78 7.20 6.07
CA TRP A 212 6.54 8.62 6.29
C TRP A 212 7.43 9.42 5.35
N LEU A 213 6.86 10.46 4.75
CA LEU A 213 7.57 11.42 3.94
C LEU A 213 7.60 12.74 4.71
N LEU A 214 8.79 13.19 5.03
CA LEU A 214 9.06 14.48 5.66
C LEU A 214 9.63 15.41 4.60
N ASP A 215 9.22 16.68 4.61
CA ASP A 215 9.82 17.72 3.77
C ASP A 215 11.06 18.35 4.42
N GLN A 216 11.61 19.39 3.79
CA GLN A 216 12.76 20.14 4.29
C GLN A 216 12.54 20.84 5.65
N GLU A 217 11.29 20.94 6.14
CA GLU A 217 10.95 21.52 7.44
C GLU A 217 10.67 20.44 8.51
N GLU A 218 10.95 19.17 8.18
CA GLU A 218 10.62 18.00 9.01
C GLU A 218 9.10 17.83 9.24
N VAL A 219 8.27 18.38 8.36
CA VAL A 219 6.81 18.24 8.40
C VAL A 219 6.39 17.00 7.61
N ASN A 220 5.50 16.19 8.19
CA ASN A 220 4.95 15.03 7.49
C ASN A 220 3.99 15.46 6.38
N VAL A 221 4.39 15.27 5.13
CA VAL A 221 3.61 15.65 3.94
C VAL A 221 2.95 14.45 3.24
N ALA A 222 3.31 13.22 3.61
CA ALA A 222 2.57 12.03 3.20
C ALA A 222 2.87 10.83 4.10
N CYS A 223 1.93 9.88 4.16
CA CYS A 223 2.18 8.58 4.79
C CYS A 223 1.66 7.43 3.93
N GLY A 224 2.38 6.31 3.96
CA GLY A 224 1.99 5.08 3.32
C GLY A 224 1.81 3.96 4.33
N PHE A 225 0.78 3.14 4.17
CA PHE A 225 0.61 1.90 4.90
C PHE A 225 0.36 0.75 3.95
N ALA A 226 1.08 -0.36 4.14
CA ALA A 226 0.83 -1.60 3.44
C ALA A 226 0.77 -2.78 4.43
N ASP A 227 -0.08 -3.75 4.14
CA ASP A 227 -0.33 -4.94 4.94
C ASP A 227 -0.65 -6.09 4.00
N PHE A 228 0.31 -7.00 3.83
CA PHE A 228 0.17 -8.10 2.91
C PHE A 228 0.71 -9.41 3.49
N THR A 229 0.24 -10.53 2.96
CA THR A 229 0.59 -11.88 3.40
C THR A 229 1.20 -12.68 2.24
N ILE A 230 2.30 -13.38 2.52
CA ILE A 230 2.92 -14.37 1.62
C ILE A 230 2.65 -15.78 2.15
#